data_AF-A0A3P1WUS1-F1
#
_entry.id   AF-A0A3P1WUS1-F1
#
_cell.length_a   1.000
_cell.length_b   1.000
_cell.length_c   1.000
_cell.angle_alpha   90.00
_cell.angle_beta   90.00
_cell.angle_gamma   90.00
#
_symmetry.space_group_name_H-M   'P 1'
#
loop_
_entity.id
_entity.type
_entity.pdbx_description
1 polymer ?
#
loop_
_entity_poly.entity_id
_entity_poly.type
_entity_poly.pdbx_seq_one_letter_code
_entity_poly.pdbx_strand_id
1 'polypeptide(L)'
;MMKILFTESSPNIGGQELQALEQMLALRGLRHSVLLACREKSKIAQEAIKRGIDIAFIPFRNSLHIPSILKLRRVIREFSPDLIICHSGHDSNIVGLSRLI
;
A
#
# COMPACT_ATOMS: atom_id res chain seq x y z
N MET A 1 12.29 1.02 15.47
CA MET A 1 11.11 0.29 14.95
C MET A 1 10.32 1.27 14.11
N MET A 2 10.10 0.99 12.82
CA MET A 2 9.42 1.91 11.90
C MET A 2 8.04 1.39 11.51
N LYS A 3 7.17 2.29 11.09
CA LYS A 3 5.89 2.02 10.43
C LYS A 3 6.03 2.30 8.93
N ILE A 4 5.83 1.27 8.11
CA ILE A 4 6.10 1.32 6.67
C ILE A 4 4.81 1.01 5.93
N LEU A 5 4.40 1.94 5.07
CA LEU A 5 3.22 1.79 4.21
C LEU A 5 3.66 1.44 2.79
N PHE A 6 3.26 0.28 2.30
CA PHE A 6 3.41 -0.11 0.90
C PHE A 6 2.14 0.28 0.13
N THR A 7 2.26 0.77 -1.09
CA THR A 7 1.10 1.05 -1.96
C THR A 7 1.20 0.29 -3.28
N GLU A 8 0.08 -0.28 -3.76
CA GLU A 8 0.02 -0.96 -5.05
C GLU A 8 -1.37 -0.75 -5.71
N SER A 9 -1.38 -0.32 -6.96
CA SER A 9 -2.60 -0.01 -7.72
C SER A 9 -3.00 -1.07 -8.75
N SER A 10 -2.09 -1.98 -9.09
CA SER A 10 -2.28 -3.04 -10.06
C SER A 10 -3.35 -4.04 -9.59
N PRO A 11 -4.28 -4.46 -10.46
CA PRO A 11 -5.16 -5.59 -10.16
C PRO A 11 -4.42 -6.94 -10.26
N ASN A 12 -3.28 -6.96 -10.95
CA ASN A 12 -2.53 -8.16 -11.28
C ASN A 12 -1.40 -8.40 -10.27
N ILE A 13 -0.64 -9.46 -10.51
CA ILE A 13 0.57 -9.79 -9.75
C ILE A 13 1.65 -10.22 -10.73
N GLY A 14 2.85 -9.69 -10.56
CA GLY A 14 4.05 -10.07 -11.27
C GLY A 14 5.25 -10.12 -10.32
N GLY A 15 6.46 -10.07 -10.89
CA GLY A 15 7.69 -10.15 -10.11
C GLY A 15 7.83 -9.02 -9.08
N GLN A 16 7.38 -7.81 -9.43
CA GLN A 16 7.46 -6.65 -8.53
C GLN A 16 6.56 -6.81 -7.31
N GLU A 17 5.31 -7.19 -7.50
CA GLU A 17 4.36 -7.37 -6.41
C GLU A 17 4.75 -8.55 -5.51
N LEU A 18 5.30 -9.63 -6.09
CA LEU A 18 5.84 -10.74 -5.31
C LEU A 18 7.05 -10.31 -4.48
N GLN A 19 7.97 -9.55 -5.08
CA GLN A 19 9.12 -9.00 -4.36
C GLN A 19 8.68 -8.05 -3.23
N ALA A 20 7.68 -7.21 -3.46
CA ALA A 20 7.13 -6.33 -2.43
C ALA A 20 6.59 -7.13 -1.23
N LEU A 21 5.88 -8.24 -1.48
CA LEU A 21 5.40 -9.11 -0.41
C LEU A 21 6.54 -9.74 0.40
N GLU A 22 7.61 -10.19 -0.25
CA GLU A 22 8.79 -10.70 0.45
C GLU A 22 9.47 -9.61 1.29
N GLN A 23 9.58 -8.39 0.77
CA GLN A 23 10.10 -7.24 1.52
C GLN A 23 9.25 -6.93 2.75
N MET A 24 7.91 -6.93 2.60
CA MET A 24 6.99 -6.73 3.71
C MET A 24 7.17 -7.79 4.81
N LEU A 25 7.33 -9.06 4.44
CA LEU A 25 7.60 -10.14 5.39
C LEU A 25 8.95 -9.98 6.10
N ALA A 26 10.01 -9.68 5.35
CA ALA A 26 11.34 -9.45 5.91
C ALA A 26 11.34 -8.29 6.92
N LEU A 27 10.71 -7.16 6.58
CA LEU A 27 10.60 -5.99 7.45
C LEU A 27 9.79 -6.30 8.73
N ARG A 28 8.73 -7.10 8.63
CA ARG A 28 8.00 -7.60 9.80
C ARG A 28 8.87 -8.52 10.67
N GLY A 29 9.69 -9.38 10.06
CA GLY A 29 10.68 -10.21 10.75
C GLY A 29 11.67 -9.38 11.57
N LEU A 30 12.03 -8.20 11.07
CA LEU A 30 12.83 -7.18 11.75
C LEU A 30 12.03 -6.31 12.75
N ARG A 31 10.81 -6.72 13.10
CA ARG A 31 9.89 -6.06 14.04
C ARG A 31 9.39 -4.69 13.58
N HIS A 32 9.44 -4.36 12.29
CA HIS A 32 8.75 -3.17 11.78
C HIS A 32 7.24 -3.41 11.63
N SER A 33 6.44 -2.37 11.78
CA SER A 33 5.01 -2.42 11.45
C SER A 33 4.85 -2.16 9.96
N VAL A 34 4.11 -3.03 9.27
CA VAL A 34 3.96 -2.96 7.81
C VAL A 34 2.49 -3.01 7.46
N LEU A 35 2.06 -2.08 6.60
CA LEU A 35 0.69 -2.01 6.08
C LEU A 35 0.74 -1.95 4.55
N LEU A 36 -0.09 -2.74 3.88
CA LEU A 36 -0.28 -2.67 2.43
C LEU A 36 -1.57 -1.93 2.08
N ALA A 37 -1.47 -0.81 1.37
CA ALA A 37 -2.60 -0.19 0.71
C ALA A 37 -2.74 -0.70 -0.73
N CYS A 38 -3.82 -1.44 -1.02
CA CYS A 38 -4.06 -1.99 -2.35
C CYS A 38 -5.55 -2.10 -2.68
N ARG A 39 -5.88 -2.51 -3.90
CA ARG A 39 -7.28 -2.74 -4.32
C ARG A 39 -7.81 -4.01 -3.69
N GLU A 40 -9.05 -3.97 -3.20
CA GLU A 40 -9.70 -5.11 -2.53
C GLU A 40 -9.67 -6.42 -3.31
N LYS A 41 -9.91 -6.34 -4.63
CA LYS A 41 -9.96 -7.52 -5.51
C LYS A 41 -8.65 -7.76 -6.28
N SER A 42 -7.54 -7.14 -5.87
CA SER A 42 -6.24 -7.36 -6.51
C SER A 42 -5.65 -8.73 -6.14
N LYS A 43 -4.80 -9.27 -7.01
CA LYS A 43 -4.08 -10.51 -6.73
C LYS A 43 -3.09 -10.34 -5.57
N ILE A 44 -2.44 -9.17 -5.43
CA ILE A 44 -1.56 -8.89 -4.29
C ILE A 44 -2.31 -8.90 -2.95
N ALA A 45 -3.57 -8.41 -2.91
CA ALA A 45 -4.40 -8.48 -1.70
C ALA A 45 -4.64 -9.93 -1.26
N GLN A 46 -4.99 -10.81 -2.21
CA GLN A 46 -5.21 -12.23 -1.91
C GLN A 46 -3.96 -12.88 -1.33
N GLU A 47 -2.79 -12.57 -1.90
CA GLU A 47 -1.53 -13.13 -1.46
C GLU A 47 -1.06 -12.56 -0.12
N ALA A 48 -1.26 -11.26 0.11
CA ALA A 48 -1.01 -10.61 1.40
C ALA A 48 -1.86 -11.21 2.53
N ILE A 49 -3.14 -11.50 2.28
CA ILE A 49 -4.03 -12.16 3.25
C ILE A 49 -3.49 -13.54 3.63
N LYS A 50 -3.09 -14.37 2.66
CA LYS A 50 -2.52 -15.71 2.95
C LYS A 50 -1.26 -15.63 3.81
N ARG A 51 -0.49 -14.55 3.65
CA ARG A 51 0.76 -14.28 4.38
C ARG A 51 0.53 -13.51 5.70
N GLY A 52 -0.73 -13.22 6.04
CA GLY A 52 -1.11 -12.48 7.24
C GLY A 52 -0.53 -11.07 7.31
N ILE A 53 -0.33 -10.41 6.16
CA ILE A 53 0.08 -9.00 6.07
C ILE A 53 -1.16 -8.12 6.25
N ASP A 54 -1.03 -7.04 7.04
CA ASP A 54 -2.12 -6.10 7.28
C ASP A 54 -2.41 -5.27 6.02
N ILE A 55 -3.70 -5.02 5.74
CA ILE A 55 -4.14 -4.38 4.49
C ILE A 55 -5.12 -3.23 4.77
N ALA A 56 -4.95 -2.14 4.01
CA ALA A 56 -5.94 -1.09 3.85
C ALA A 56 -6.45 -1.04 2.41
N PHE A 57 -7.74 -1.29 2.19
CA PHE A 57 -8.27 -1.33 0.83
C PHE A 57 -8.52 0.07 0.25
N ILE A 58 -7.82 0.42 -0.83
CA ILE A 58 -7.96 1.68 -1.56
C ILE A 58 -8.31 1.39 -3.03
N PRO A 59 -9.33 2.04 -3.63
CA PRO A 59 -9.80 1.68 -4.98
C PRO A 59 -8.79 1.86 -6.13
N PHE A 60 -7.83 2.79 -6.00
CA PHE A 60 -6.81 3.14 -7.02
C PHE A 60 -7.29 3.06 -8.48
N ARG A 61 -8.41 3.73 -8.81
CA ARG A 61 -9.01 3.66 -10.16
C ARG A 61 -8.13 4.29 -11.24
N ASN A 62 -7.47 5.40 -10.93
CA ASN A 62 -6.54 6.15 -11.79
C ASN A 62 -5.70 7.10 -10.92
N SER A 63 -4.75 7.83 -11.50
CA SER A 63 -3.82 8.75 -10.80
C SER A 63 -4.46 9.91 -10.03
N LEU A 64 -5.71 10.29 -10.31
CA LEU A 64 -6.38 11.48 -9.75
C LEU A 64 -7.70 11.11 -9.06
N HIS A 65 -7.87 9.86 -8.64
CA HIS A 65 -9.13 9.39 -8.08
C HIS A 65 -9.37 9.97 -6.67
N ILE A 66 -10.16 11.05 -6.58
CA ILE A 66 -10.45 11.80 -5.34
C ILE A 66 -10.85 10.88 -4.17
N PRO A 67 -11.75 9.88 -4.32
CA PRO A 67 -12.06 8.97 -3.22
C PRO A 67 -10.85 8.18 -2.73
N SER A 68 -9.92 7.80 -3.61
CA SER A 68 -8.67 7.15 -3.21
C SER A 68 -7.75 8.11 -2.45
N ILE A 69 -7.67 9.37 -2.88
CA ILE A 69 -6.84 10.39 -2.23
C ILE A 69 -7.32 10.61 -0.78
N LEU A 70 -8.63 10.84 -0.59
CA LEU A 70 -9.21 11.05 0.74
C LEU A 70 -9.06 9.81 1.64
N LYS A 71 -9.31 8.61 1.09
CA LYS A 71 -9.20 7.37 1.86
C LYS A 71 -7.74 7.07 2.23
N LEU A 72 -6.81 7.26 1.30
CA LEU A 72 -5.38 7.07 1.57
C LEU A 72 -4.87 8.09 2.59
N ARG A 73 -5.32 9.35 2.49
CA ARG A 73 -5.00 10.39 3.48
C ARG A 73 -5.43 9.97 4.89
N ARG A 74 -6.64 9.43 5.03
CA ARG A 74 -7.11 8.89 6.31
C ARG A 74 -6.21 7.77 6.82
N VAL A 75 -5.85 6.81 5.96
CA VAL A 75 -4.93 5.72 6.31
C VAL A 75 -3.57 6.25 6.76
N ILE A 76 -3.01 7.23 6.05
CA ILE A 76 -1.73 7.86 6.41
C ILE A 76 -1.82 8.54 7.79
N ARG A 77 -2.93 9.20 8.10
CA ARG A 77 -3.14 9.81 9.44
C ARG A 77 -3.22 8.77 10.55
N GLU A 78 -4.04 7.73 10.34
CA GLU A 78 -4.31 6.72 11.36
C GLU A 78 -3.08 5.82 11.60
N PHE A 79 -2.44 5.37 10.53
CA PHE A 79 -1.24 4.54 10.62
C PHE A 79 -0.01 5.35 11.04
N SER A 80 0.10 6.61 10.57
CA SER A 80 1.25 7.51 10.75
C SER A 80 2.57 6.83 10.32
N PRO A 81 2.74 6.50 9.03
CA PRO A 81 3.95 5.84 8.54
C PRO A 81 5.17 6.76 8.58
N ASP A 82 6.33 6.21 8.93
CA ASP A 82 7.63 6.86 8.78
C ASP A 82 8.10 6.86 7.32
N LEU A 83 7.71 5.82 6.57
CA LEU A 83 8.08 5.61 5.17
C LEU A 83 6.89 5.10 4.36
N ILE A 84 6.74 5.63 3.14
CA ILE A 84 5.78 5.12 2.15
C ILE A 84 6.56 4.64 0.93
N ILE A 85 6.33 3.39 0.51
CA ILE A 85 6.96 2.76 -0.65
C ILE A 85 5.88 2.53 -1.71
N CYS A 86 6.05 3.17 -2.87
CA CYS A 86 5.09 3.11 -3.97
C CYS A 86 5.59 2.19 -5.10
N HIS A 87 4.64 1.56 -5.79
CA HIS A 87 4.96 0.52 -6.79
C HIS A 87 4.42 0.82 -8.20
N SER A 88 3.67 1.90 -8.41
CA SER A 88 3.20 2.30 -9.74
C SER A 88 3.14 3.83 -9.92
N GLY A 89 2.75 4.30 -11.10
CA GLY A 89 2.47 5.74 -11.29
C GLY A 89 1.17 6.20 -10.63
N HIS A 90 0.13 5.36 -10.61
CA HIS A 90 -1.19 5.73 -10.10
C HIS A 90 -1.20 5.93 -8.58
N ASP A 91 -0.64 4.98 -7.84
CA ASP A 91 -0.52 5.07 -6.39
C ASP A 91 0.45 6.17 -5.97
N SER A 92 1.60 6.32 -6.64
CA SER A 92 2.56 7.39 -6.37
C SER A 92 1.92 8.78 -6.50
N ASN A 93 1.14 9.03 -7.56
CA ASN A 93 0.42 10.29 -7.74
C ASN A 93 -0.62 10.52 -6.64
N ILE A 94 -1.38 9.48 -6.26
CA ILE A 94 -2.37 9.57 -5.18
C ILE A 94 -1.69 9.83 -3.84
N VAL A 95 -0.55 9.20 -3.55
CA VAL A 95 0.26 9.48 -2.36
C VAL A 95 0.70 10.94 -2.35
N GLY A 96 1.25 11.44 -3.46
CA GLY A 96 1.66 12.83 -3.60
C GLY A 96 0.52 13.81 -3.31
N LEU A 97 -0.65 13.59 -3.92
CA LEU A 97 -1.83 14.43 -3.72
C LEU A 97 -2.40 14.35 -2.30
N SER A 98 -2.32 13.18 -1.66
CA SER A 98 -2.79 13.02 -0.28
C SER A 98 -2.00 13.85 0.73
N ARG A 99 -0.81 14.35 0.37
CA ARG A 99 0.02 15.22 1.22
C ARG A 99 -0.35 16.70 1.13
N LEU A 100 -1.12 17.09 0.11
CA LEU A 100 -1.52 18.49 -0.12
C LEU A 100 -2.79 18.88 0.65
N ILE A 101 -3.47 17.90 1.23
CA ILE A 101 -4.71 18.02 2.00
C ILE A 101 -4.50 17.38 3.38
#